data_AF-A0A1I4KWU3-F1
#
_entry.id   AF-A0A1I4KWU3-F1
#
_cell.length_a   1.000
_cell.length_b   1.000
_cell.length_c   1.000
_cell.angle_alpha   90.00
_cell.angle_beta   90.00
_cell.angle_gamma   90.00
#
_symmetry.space_group_name_H-M   'P 1'
#
loop_
_entity.id
_entity.type
_entity.pdbx_description
1 polymer ?
#
loop_
_entity_poly.entity_id
_entity_poly.type
_entity_poly.pdbx_seq_one_letter_code
_entity_poly.pdbx_strand_id
1 'polypeptide(L)' 'MNIAAHIEQQILLLNQELHTLVTLKGYELTHSEVVNKSIELDQLIYCAMSSQSKRLQKMHAS' A
#
# COMPACT_ATOMS: atom_id res chain seq x y z
N MET A 1 8.67 4.25 16.83
CA MET A 1 8.59 3.52 15.55
C MET A 1 8.31 4.53 14.45
N ASN A 2 9.07 4.55 13.36
CA ASN A 2 8.90 5.54 12.28
C ASN A 2 7.67 5.16 11.44
N ILE A 3 6.61 5.96 11.51
CA ILE A 3 5.32 5.70 10.84
C ILE A 3 5.50 5.51 9.32
N ALA A 4 6.40 6.29 8.70
CA ALA A 4 6.67 6.18 7.26
C ALA A 4 7.31 4.82 6.91
N ALA A 5 8.35 4.42 7.65
CA ALA A 5 9.01 3.13 7.45
C ALA A 5 8.06 1.95 7.68
N HIS A 6 7.13 2.07 8.62
CA HIS A 6 6.13 1.05 8.87
C HIS A 6 5.14 0.90 7.71
N ILE A 7 4.67 2.01 7.13
CA ILE A 7 3.76 1.99 5.97
C ILE A 7 4.49 1.42 4.74
N GLU A 8 5.73 1.82 4.49
CA GLU A 8 6.55 1.28 3.40
C GLU A 8 6.73 -0.24 3.52
N GLN A 9 6.99 -0.74 4.74
CA GLN A 9 7.10 -2.17 4.99
C GLN A 9 5.79 -2.92 4.71
N GLN A 10 4.64 -2.37 5.12
CA GLN A 10 3.34 -2.99 4.84
C GLN A 10 3.03 -3.03 3.34
N ILE A 11 3.32 -1.94 2.61
CA ILE A 11 3.18 -1.89 1.14
C ILE A 11 4.02 -2.98 0.48
N LEU A 12 5.27 -3.17 0.92
CA LEU A 12 6.15 -4.21 0.37
C LEU A 12 5.59 -5.61 0.62
N LEU A 13 5.13 -5.89 1.84
CA LEU A 13 4.55 -7.18 2.20
C LEU A 13 3.31 -7.50 1.37
N LEU A 14 2.36 -6.56 1.27
CA LEU A 14 1.15 -6.74 0.46
C LEU A 14 1.47 -6.97 -1.02
N ASN A 15 2.46 -6.27 -1.58
CA ASN A 15 2.90 -6.50 -2.95
C ASN A 15 3.47 -7.91 -3.15
N GLN A 16 4.26 -8.41 -2.20
CA GLN A 16 4.80 -9.77 -2.26
C GLN A 16 3.70 -10.83 -2.16
N GLU A 17 2.68 -10.59 -1.32
CA GLU A 17 1.52 -11.46 -1.21
C GLU A 17 0.71 -11.49 -2.50
N LEU A 18 0.42 -10.33 -3.09
CA LEU A 18 -0.27 -10.22 -4.38
C LEU A 18 0.49 -10.93 -5.50
N HIS A 19 1.80 -10.72 -5.58
CA HIS A 19 2.66 -11.44 -6.53
C HIS A 19 2.59 -12.95 -6.31
N THR A 20 2.60 -13.42 -5.06
CA THR A 20 2.47 -14.84 -4.74
C THR A 20 1.12 -15.40 -5.20
N LEU A 21 0.02 -14.69 -4.95
CA LEU A 21 -1.31 -15.14 -5.35
C LEU A 21 -1.44 -15.24 -6.88
N VAL A 22 -1.00 -14.22 -7.61
CA VAL A 22 -1.17 -14.18 -9.07
C VAL A 22 -0.15 -15.08 -9.78
N THR A 23 1.13 -14.99 -9.41
CA THR A 23 2.22 -15.64 -10.15
C THR A 23 2.48 -17.06 -9.68
N LEU A 24 2.48 -17.31 -8.36
CA LEU A 24 2.82 -18.62 -7.81
C LEU A 24 1.60 -19.52 -7.64
N LYS A 25 0.46 -18.96 -7.24
CA LYS A 25 -0.79 -19.72 -7.08
C LYS A 25 -1.70 -19.66 -8.31
N GLY A 26 -1.43 -18.78 -9.27
CA GLY A 26 -2.18 -18.69 -10.53
C GLY A 26 -3.59 -18.11 -10.35
N TYR A 27 -3.84 -17.32 -9.31
CA TYR A 27 -5.14 -16.70 -9.11
C TYR A 27 -5.40 -15.63 -10.15
N GLU A 28 -6.62 -15.61 -10.69
CA GLU A 28 -7.07 -14.51 -11.56
C GLU A 28 -7.13 -13.19 -10.77
N LEU A 29 -6.97 -12.07 -11.48
CA LEU A 29 -7.06 -10.73 -10.87
C LEU A 29 -8.45 -10.42 -10.29
N THR A 30 -9.48 -11.13 -10.77
CA THR A 30 -10.86 -11.09 -10.29
C THR A 30 -11.10 -11.93 -9.04
N HIS A 31 -10.13 -12.78 -8.66
CA HIS A 31 -10.25 -13.62 -7.47
C HIS A 31 -10.38 -12.73 -6.22
N SER A 32 -11.35 -13.03 -5.36
CA SER A 32 -11.72 -12.19 -4.22
C SER A 32 -10.53 -11.83 -3.31
N GLU A 33 -9.63 -12.78 -3.06
CA GLU A 33 -8.43 -12.55 -2.25
C GLU A 33 -7.45 -11.55 -2.89
N VAL A 34 -7.28 -11.60 -4.22
CA VAL A 34 -6.44 -10.67 -4.98
C VAL A 34 -7.06 -9.27 -4.97
N VAL A 35 -8.37 -9.20 -5.19
CA VAL A 35 -9.13 -7.94 -5.15
C VAL A 35 -9.02 -7.28 -3.78
N ASN A 36 -9.30 -8.02 -2.70
CA ASN A 36 -9.27 -7.49 -1.34
C ASN A 36 -7.88 -6.97 -0.96
N LYS A 37 -6.81 -7.71 -1.28
CA LYS A 37 -5.43 -7.26 -1.01
C LYS A 37 -5.03 -6.07 -1.88
N SER A 38 -5.54 -5.97 -3.10
CA SER A 38 -5.30 -4.80 -3.96
C SER A 38 -5.95 -3.55 -3.37
N ILE A 39 -7.18 -3.67 -2.85
CA ILE A 39 -7.87 -2.57 -2.16
C ILE A 39 -7.10 -2.11 -0.92
N GLU A 40 -6.59 -3.05 -0.12
CA GLU A 40 -5.78 -2.74 1.08
C GLU A 40 -4.48 -2.03 0.71
N LEU A 41 -3.80 -2.47 -0.37
CA LEU A 41 -2.61 -1.82 -0.90
C LEU A 41 -2.89 -0.38 -1.35
N ASP A 42 -3.98 -0.16 -2.09
CA ASP A 42 -4.40 1.17 -2.54
C ASP A 42 -4.69 2.11 -1.36
N GLN A 43 -5.34 1.60 -0.31
CA GLN A 43 -5.61 2.37 0.91
C GLN A 43 -4.33 2.79 1.62
N LEU A 44 -3.33 1.90 1.70
CA LEU A 44 -2.03 2.23 2.30
C LEU A 44 -1.26 3.27 1.49
N ILE A 45 -1.24 3.14 0.16
CA ILE A 45 -0.61 4.12 -0.73
C ILE A 45 -1.30 5.48 -0.59
N TYR A 46 -2.64 5.51 -0.59
CA TYR A 46 -3.40 6.74 -0.40
C TYR A 46 -3.08 7.40 0.96
N CYS A 47 -3.00 6.62 2.03
CA CYS A 47 -2.62 7.11 3.36
C CYS A 47 -1.20 7.70 3.37
N ALA A 48 -0.25 7.04 2.70
CA ALA A 48 1.13 7.50 2.57
C ALA A 48 1.19 8.85 1.84
N MET A 49 0.53 8.95 0.69
CA MET A 49 0.50 10.17 -0.13
C MET A 49 -0.22 11.32 0.57
N SER A 50 -1.36 11.06 1.22
CA SER A 50 -2.11 12.07 1.98
C SER A 50 -1.27 12.63 3.14
N SER A 51 -0.54 11.77 3.84
CA SER A 51 0.35 12.18 4.93
C SER A 51 1.54 13.01 4.44
N GLN A 52 2.13 12.64 3.29
CA GLN A 52 3.19 13.43 2.66
C GLN A 52 2.68 14.80 2.20
N SER A 53 1.50 14.86 1.58
CA SER A 53 0.88 16.11 1.12
C SER A 53 0.63 17.08 2.28
N LYS A 54 0.06 16.61 3.40
CA LYS A 54 -0.14 17.43 4.61
C LYS A 54 1.18 17.95 5.19
N ARG A 55 2.23 17.15 5.14
CA ARG A 55 3.56 17.54 5.64
C ARG A 55 4.20 18.61 4.77
N LEU A 56 4.07 18.52 3.45
CA LEU A 56 4.52 19.55 2.50
C LEU A 56 3.78 20.88 2.71
N GLN A 57 2.45 20.83 2.86
CA GLN A 57 1.64 22.04 3.12
C GLN A 57 2.07 22.76 4.41
N LYS A 58 2.36 22.03 5.50
CA LYS A 58 2.86 22.63 6.75
C LYS A 58 4.22 23.31 6.58
N MET A 59 5.08 22.75 5.75
CA MET A 59 6.42 23.29 5.47
C MET A 59 6.36 24.60 4.69
N HIS A 60 5.41 24.75 3.76
CA HIS A 60 5.21 25.98 2.98
C HIS A 60 4.41 27.06 3.71
N ALA A 61 3.71 26.71 4.79
CA ALA A 61 2.95 27.64 5.62
C ALA A 61 3.76 28.24 6.79
N SER A 62 5.05 27.90 6.90
CA SER A 62 6.00 28.40 7.89
C SER A 62 7.00 29.33 7.23
#